data_AF-A0A085FMK6-F1
#
_entry.id   AF-A0A085FMK6-F1
#
_cell.length_a   1.000
_cell.length_b   1.000
_cell.length_c   1.000
_cell.angle_alpha   90.00
_cell.angle_beta   90.00
_cell.angle_gamma   90.00
#
_symmetry.space_group_name_H-M   'P 1'
#
loop_
_entity.id
_entity.type
_entity.pdbx_description
1 polymer ?
#
loop_
_entity_poly.entity_id
_entity_poly.type
_entity_poly.pdbx_seq_one_letter_code
_entity_poly.pdbx_strand_id
1 'polypeptide(L)'
;MSSISPYDEALLIIKQHPGTSGAAGLAKLVLSLYNATCGYAFRECVDSLDDRLTALSLRLVQHYAAHGETEDLQAAGKILADDLYPGLWEMGVAMSQARETTRRRWKEEEAAREAAEIAEAEKAFMSDAKRRAIPAAVAEAMIEFEDGKLDSSYYSYGDWRRKTISRDQVSASIREHGTGFVNWNPESSCMLGIILEGRLHYVYADYDLREQYLASLNPPVDES
;
A
#
# COMPACT_ATOMS: atom_id res chain seq x y z
N MET A 1 -35.13 32.75 7.04
CA MET A 1 -35.65 31.39 7.28
C MET A 1 -34.45 30.47 7.25
N SER A 2 -34.13 29.76 8.33
CA SER A 2 -33.04 28.78 8.29
C SER A 2 -33.41 27.72 7.25
N SER A 3 -32.55 27.55 6.24
CA SER A 3 -32.67 26.48 5.27
C SER A 3 -32.70 25.15 6.02
N ILE A 4 -33.70 24.30 5.78
CA ILE A 4 -33.69 22.94 6.29
C ILE A 4 -32.44 22.22 5.75
N SER A 5 -31.77 21.45 6.59
CA SER A 5 -30.63 20.64 6.18
C SER A 5 -31.07 19.60 5.16
N PRO A 6 -30.28 19.27 4.12
CA PRO A 6 -30.66 18.22 3.18
C PRO A 6 -30.82 16.85 3.88
N TYR A 7 -30.11 16.62 4.99
CA TYR A 7 -30.24 15.40 5.80
C TYR A 7 -31.59 15.31 6.52
N ASP A 8 -32.06 16.44 7.09
CA ASP A 8 -33.38 16.53 7.71
C ASP A 8 -34.51 16.36 6.69
N GLU A 9 -34.35 16.95 5.50
CA GLU A 9 -35.28 16.80 4.39
C GLU A 9 -35.38 15.33 3.96
N ALA A 10 -34.24 14.64 3.83
CA ALA A 10 -34.21 13.21 3.53
C ALA A 10 -34.86 12.38 4.64
N LEU A 11 -34.55 12.66 5.90
CA LEU A 11 -35.13 11.95 7.04
C LEU A 11 -36.66 12.12 7.10
N LEU A 12 -37.17 13.32 6.80
CA LEU A 12 -38.60 13.59 6.72
C LEU A 12 -39.27 12.72 5.64
N ILE A 13 -38.70 12.68 4.43
CA ILE A 13 -39.21 11.87 3.31
C ILE A 13 -39.20 10.38 3.66
N ILE A 14 -38.10 9.90 4.26
CA ILE A 14 -37.95 8.51 4.68
C ILE A 14 -39.04 8.12 5.70
N LYS A 15 -39.32 8.99 6.67
CA LYS A 15 -40.37 8.78 7.68
C LYS A 15 -41.78 8.82 7.09
N GLN A 16 -42.01 9.60 6.04
CA GLN A 16 -43.31 9.70 5.36
C GLN A 16 -43.60 8.49 4.46
N HIS A 17 -42.57 7.85 3.91
CA HIS A 17 -42.72 6.76 2.94
C HIS A 17 -41.90 5.51 3.32
N PRO A 18 -42.09 4.97 4.54
CA PRO A 18 -41.30 3.83 5.01
C PRO A 18 -41.50 2.60 4.12
N GLY A 19 -40.43 1.85 3.88
CA GLY A 19 -40.46 0.61 3.11
C GLY A 19 -40.52 0.78 1.59
N THR A 20 -40.59 2.00 1.07
CA THR A 20 -40.46 2.24 -0.38
C THR A 20 -39.00 2.10 -0.83
N SER A 21 -38.78 1.70 -2.08
CA SER A 21 -37.44 1.61 -2.66
C SER A 21 -36.70 2.96 -2.63
N GLY A 22 -37.43 4.07 -2.81
CA GLY A 22 -36.86 5.41 -2.75
C GLY A 22 -36.44 5.82 -1.33
N ALA A 23 -37.25 5.52 -0.32
CA ALA A 23 -36.85 5.75 1.08
C ALA A 23 -35.65 4.87 1.47
N ALA A 24 -35.62 3.61 1.05
CA ALA A 24 -34.48 2.73 1.27
C ALA A 24 -33.21 3.26 0.55
N GLY A 25 -33.34 3.76 -0.68
CA GLY A 25 -32.23 4.36 -1.44
C GLY A 25 -31.65 5.61 -0.75
N LEU A 26 -32.52 6.51 -0.27
CA LEU A 26 -32.10 7.68 0.51
C LEU A 26 -31.45 7.28 1.85
N ALA A 27 -32.01 6.28 2.55
CA ALA A 27 -31.45 5.78 3.80
C ALA A 27 -30.03 5.22 3.58
N LYS A 28 -29.82 4.43 2.52
CA LYS A 28 -28.47 3.94 2.14
C LYS A 28 -27.50 5.09 1.87
N LEU A 29 -27.95 6.15 1.17
CA LEU A 29 -27.09 7.30 0.90
C LEU A 29 -26.68 8.02 2.17
N VAL A 30 -27.63 8.34 3.05
CA VAL A 30 -27.33 9.03 4.32
C VAL A 30 -26.42 8.17 5.20
N LEU A 31 -26.68 6.86 5.32
CA LEU A 31 -25.81 5.94 6.06
C LEU A 31 -24.41 5.85 5.45
N SER A 32 -24.27 5.89 4.12
CA SER A 32 -22.97 5.87 3.44
C SER A 32 -22.14 7.13 3.71
N LEU A 33 -22.80 8.28 3.85
CA LEU A 33 -22.15 9.55 4.20
C LEU A 33 -21.83 9.64 5.69
N TYR A 34 -22.73 9.14 6.54
CA TYR A 34 -22.58 9.15 7.99
C TYR A 34 -21.47 8.20 8.46
N ASN A 35 -21.34 7.02 7.86
CA ASN A 35 -20.36 6.02 8.30
C ASN A 35 -19.72 5.29 7.13
N ALA A 36 -18.38 5.40 7.02
CA ALA A 36 -17.61 4.75 5.97
C ALA A 36 -17.75 3.21 5.96
N THR A 37 -18.10 2.61 7.09
CA THR A 37 -18.39 1.17 7.19
C THR A 37 -19.66 0.80 6.41
N CYS A 38 -20.62 1.71 6.34
CA CYS A 38 -21.88 1.53 5.60
C CYS A 38 -21.80 2.09 4.17
N GLY A 39 -20.64 1.96 3.51
CA GLY A 39 -20.45 2.44 2.13
C GLY A 39 -21.23 1.61 1.10
N TYR A 40 -22.42 2.08 0.73
CA TYR A 40 -23.19 1.64 -0.43
C TYR A 40 -22.74 2.37 -1.69
N ALA A 41 -22.88 1.72 -2.84
CA ALA A 41 -22.57 2.37 -4.11
C ALA A 41 -23.61 3.46 -4.40
N PHE A 42 -23.19 4.63 -4.89
CA PHE A 42 -24.13 5.71 -5.22
C PHE A 42 -25.25 5.25 -6.17
N ARG A 43 -24.92 4.40 -7.15
CA ARG A 43 -25.91 3.78 -8.06
C ARG A 43 -27.01 3.07 -7.28
N GLU A 44 -26.67 2.27 -6.28
CA GLU A 44 -27.64 1.52 -5.47
C GLU A 44 -28.57 2.46 -4.67
N CYS A 45 -28.06 3.63 -4.28
CA CYS A 45 -28.83 4.62 -3.56
C CYS A 45 -29.85 5.35 -4.46
N VAL A 46 -29.58 5.47 -5.76
CA VAL A 46 -30.38 6.31 -6.68
C VAL A 46 -31.19 5.53 -7.72
N ASP A 47 -30.96 4.22 -7.88
CA ASP A 47 -31.53 3.39 -8.97
C ASP A 47 -33.07 3.45 -9.09
N SER A 48 -33.76 3.75 -7.98
CA SER A 48 -35.23 3.79 -7.92
C SER A 48 -35.80 5.18 -7.58
N LEU A 49 -34.98 6.23 -7.63
CA LEU A 49 -35.39 7.60 -7.31
C LEU A 49 -35.99 8.28 -8.54
N ASP A 50 -37.01 9.12 -8.31
CA ASP A 50 -37.48 10.07 -9.32
C ASP A 50 -36.54 11.28 -9.40
N ASP A 51 -36.81 12.21 -10.33
CA ASP A 51 -35.98 13.40 -10.54
C ASP A 51 -35.86 14.26 -9.26
N ARG A 52 -36.93 14.33 -8.46
CA ARG A 52 -36.94 15.13 -7.23
C ARG A 52 -36.03 14.51 -6.17
N LEU A 53 -36.18 13.23 -5.89
CA LEU A 53 -35.35 12.54 -4.91
C LEU A 53 -33.91 12.40 -5.38
N THR A 54 -33.68 12.28 -6.69
CA THR A 54 -32.35 12.33 -7.29
C THR A 54 -31.68 13.68 -7.06
N ALA A 55 -32.41 14.79 -7.26
CA ALA A 55 -31.90 16.12 -6.97
C ALA A 55 -31.55 16.31 -5.47
N LEU A 56 -32.36 15.74 -4.57
CA LEU A 56 -32.04 15.72 -3.14
C LEU A 56 -30.78 14.89 -2.84
N SER A 57 -30.62 13.72 -3.45
CA SER A 57 -29.42 12.89 -3.33
C SER A 57 -28.15 13.63 -3.75
N LEU A 58 -28.21 14.40 -4.84
CA LEU A 58 -27.09 15.23 -5.26
C LEU A 58 -26.78 16.35 -4.25
N ARG A 59 -27.80 16.99 -3.67
CA ARG A 59 -27.63 18.00 -2.60
C ARG A 59 -26.99 17.40 -1.35
N LEU A 60 -27.37 16.19 -0.95
CA LEU A 60 -26.76 15.47 0.19
C LEU A 60 -25.25 15.27 -0.02
N VAL A 61 -24.86 14.76 -1.20
CA VAL A 61 -23.45 14.52 -1.55
C VAL A 61 -22.68 15.84 -1.67
N GLN A 62 -23.24 16.86 -2.32
CA GLN A 62 -22.62 18.17 -2.42
C GLN A 62 -22.42 18.81 -1.05
N HIS A 63 -23.40 18.70 -0.15
CA HIS A 63 -23.30 19.24 1.19
C HIS A 63 -22.20 18.55 2.00
N TYR A 64 -22.11 17.21 1.93
CA TYR A 64 -21.03 16.45 2.58
C TYR A 64 -19.66 16.80 1.99
N ALA A 65 -19.55 16.92 0.67
CA ALA A 65 -18.28 17.29 0.03
C ALA A 65 -17.78 18.68 0.46
N ALA A 66 -18.70 19.61 0.73
CA ALA A 66 -18.36 20.97 1.16
C ALA A 66 -18.10 21.11 2.66
N HIS A 67 -18.79 20.35 3.51
CA HIS A 67 -18.79 20.55 4.97
C HIS A 67 -18.31 19.34 5.78
N GLY A 68 -18.12 18.19 5.15
CA GLY A 68 -17.83 16.93 5.82
C GLY A 68 -19.02 16.43 6.65
N GLU A 69 -18.70 15.79 7.77
CA GLU A 69 -19.67 15.29 8.73
C GLU A 69 -20.18 16.43 9.63
N THR A 70 -21.47 16.75 9.52
CA THR A 70 -22.13 17.79 10.33
C THR A 70 -23.03 17.17 11.41
N GLU A 71 -23.41 17.98 12.41
CA GLU A 71 -24.34 17.56 13.48
C GLU A 71 -25.66 17.03 12.92
N ASP A 72 -26.20 17.67 11.86
CA ASP A 72 -27.42 17.21 11.18
C ASP A 72 -27.24 15.82 10.54
N LEU A 73 -26.09 15.56 9.91
CA LEU A 73 -25.78 14.24 9.35
C LEU A 73 -25.65 13.20 10.45
N GLN A 74 -24.99 13.54 11.57
CA GLN A 74 -24.87 12.63 12.71
C GLN A 74 -26.25 12.29 13.28
N ALA A 75 -27.12 13.28 13.46
CA ALA A 75 -28.46 13.07 13.98
C ALA A 75 -29.30 12.20 13.04
N ALA A 76 -29.32 12.52 11.73
CA ALA A 76 -30.05 11.72 10.75
C ALA A 76 -29.49 10.31 10.61
N GLY A 77 -28.17 10.17 10.54
CA GLY A 77 -27.47 8.89 10.44
C GLY A 77 -27.74 7.99 11.64
N LYS A 78 -27.70 8.54 12.86
CA LYS A 78 -28.00 7.79 14.09
C LYS A 78 -29.45 7.29 14.12
N ILE A 79 -30.42 8.14 13.79
CA ILE A 79 -31.84 7.74 13.73
C ILE A 79 -32.04 6.62 12.69
N LEU A 80 -31.36 6.70 11.55
CA LEU A 80 -31.45 5.65 10.52
C LEU A 80 -30.80 4.34 10.99
N ALA A 81 -29.65 4.40 11.64
CA ALA A 81 -28.92 3.23 12.11
C ALA A 81 -29.63 2.53 13.26
N ASP A 82 -30.11 3.29 14.25
CA ASP A 82 -30.64 2.74 15.50
C ASP A 82 -32.13 2.39 15.38
N ASP A 83 -32.93 3.24 14.71
CA ASP A 83 -34.40 3.17 14.80
C ASP A 83 -35.08 2.73 13.50
N LEU A 84 -34.70 3.30 12.35
CA LEU A 84 -35.50 3.16 11.12
C LEU A 84 -35.01 2.05 10.19
N TYR A 85 -33.70 1.84 10.07
CA TYR A 85 -33.09 0.86 9.16
C TYR A 85 -31.90 0.10 9.77
N PRO A 86 -32.06 -0.53 10.95
CA PRO A 86 -30.99 -1.31 11.57
C PRO A 86 -30.46 -2.44 10.67
N GLY A 87 -31.33 -3.07 9.88
CA GLY A 87 -30.91 -4.10 8.92
C GLY A 87 -30.02 -3.58 7.78
N LEU A 88 -30.17 -2.31 7.38
CA LEU A 88 -29.22 -1.69 6.43
C LEU A 88 -27.88 -1.43 7.12
N TRP A 89 -27.90 -0.91 8.36
CA TRP A 89 -26.67 -0.74 9.12
C TRP A 89 -25.88 -2.04 9.25
N GLU A 90 -26.52 -3.13 9.69
CA GLU A 90 -25.91 -4.46 9.83
C GLU A 90 -25.32 -4.97 8.51
N MET A 91 -26.06 -4.82 7.41
CA MET A 91 -25.59 -5.20 6.08
C MET A 91 -24.35 -4.38 5.65
N GLY A 92 -24.37 -3.07 5.89
CA GLY A 92 -23.22 -2.20 5.65
C GLY A 92 -21.97 -2.68 6.40
N VAL A 93 -22.12 -2.95 7.70
CA VAL A 93 -21.04 -3.49 8.54
C VAL A 93 -20.49 -4.81 7.99
N ALA A 94 -21.36 -5.75 7.64
CA ALA A 94 -20.97 -7.05 7.08
C ALA A 94 -20.19 -6.89 5.76
N MET A 95 -20.64 -6.01 4.86
CA MET A 95 -19.93 -5.73 3.60
C MET A 95 -18.55 -5.13 3.85
N SER A 96 -18.40 -4.24 4.82
CA SER A 96 -17.10 -3.67 5.19
C SER A 96 -16.13 -4.75 5.71
N GLN A 97 -16.60 -5.62 6.59
CA GLN A 97 -15.80 -6.73 7.13
C GLN A 97 -15.36 -7.71 6.02
N ALA A 98 -16.24 -8.00 5.06
CA ALA A 98 -15.90 -8.85 3.92
C ALA A 98 -14.82 -8.22 3.02
N ARG A 99 -14.90 -6.90 2.78
CA ARG A 99 -13.88 -6.14 2.05
C ARG A 99 -12.54 -6.19 2.76
N GLU A 100 -12.52 -5.97 4.08
CA GLU A 100 -11.28 -6.00 4.86
C GLU A 100 -10.65 -7.40 4.88
N THR A 101 -11.46 -8.44 5.04
CA THR A 101 -10.99 -9.83 4.97
C THR A 101 -10.31 -10.13 3.63
N THR A 102 -10.92 -9.68 2.53
CA THR A 102 -10.37 -9.87 1.18
C THR A 102 -9.07 -9.08 0.99
N ARG A 103 -9.03 -7.82 1.43
CA ARG A 103 -7.81 -6.98 1.37
C ARG A 103 -6.67 -7.59 2.16
N ARG A 104 -6.94 -8.09 3.37
CA ARG A 104 -5.92 -8.75 4.20
C ARG A 104 -5.35 -9.98 3.48
N ARG A 105 -6.22 -10.83 2.92
CA ARG A 105 -5.76 -12.00 2.14
C ARG A 105 -4.87 -11.59 0.97
N TRP A 106 -5.25 -10.57 0.20
CA TRP A 106 -4.43 -10.10 -0.92
C TRP A 106 -3.07 -9.57 -0.48
N LYS A 107 -3.00 -8.84 0.64
CA LYS A 107 -1.71 -8.39 1.21
C LYS A 107 -0.82 -9.57 1.61
N GLU A 108 -1.40 -10.60 2.23
CA GLU A 108 -0.68 -11.82 2.60
C GLU A 108 -0.18 -12.59 1.37
N GLU A 109 -1.01 -12.73 0.34
CA GLU A 109 -0.67 -13.37 -0.94
C GLU A 109 0.44 -12.59 -1.69
N GLU A 110 0.35 -11.26 -1.73
CA GLU A 110 1.34 -10.38 -2.34
C GLU A 110 2.68 -10.44 -1.61
N ALA A 111 2.67 -10.34 -0.28
CA ALA A 111 3.88 -10.47 0.54
C ALA A 111 4.53 -11.86 0.40
N ALA A 112 3.73 -12.93 0.30
CA ALA A 112 4.23 -14.28 0.07
C ALA A 112 4.86 -14.42 -1.33
N ARG A 113 4.25 -13.81 -2.36
CA ARG A 113 4.82 -13.78 -3.72
C ARG A 113 6.15 -13.02 -3.73
N GLU A 114 6.20 -11.82 -3.16
CA GLU A 114 7.43 -11.03 -3.05
C GLU A 114 8.52 -11.79 -2.29
N ALA A 115 8.15 -12.45 -1.19
CA ALA A 115 9.08 -13.30 -0.43
C ALA A 115 9.64 -14.47 -1.26
N ALA A 116 8.81 -15.11 -2.07
CA ALA A 116 9.24 -16.21 -2.93
C ALA A 116 10.15 -15.73 -4.07
N GLU A 117 9.83 -14.59 -4.68
CA GLU A 117 10.66 -13.95 -5.71
C GLU A 117 12.03 -13.58 -5.15
N ILE A 118 12.09 -12.99 -3.96
CA ILE A 118 13.34 -12.67 -3.27
C ILE A 118 14.10 -13.95 -2.94
N ALA A 119 13.47 -14.97 -2.36
CA ALA A 119 14.15 -16.22 -2.01
C ALA A 119 14.76 -16.93 -3.25
N GLU A 120 14.05 -16.93 -4.38
CA GLU A 120 14.59 -17.46 -5.63
C GLU A 120 15.73 -16.58 -6.17
N ALA A 121 15.65 -15.25 -6.03
CA ALA A 121 16.74 -14.34 -6.38
C ALA A 121 17.99 -14.56 -5.50
N GLU A 122 17.82 -14.78 -4.20
CA GLU A 122 18.89 -15.12 -3.27
C GLU A 122 19.57 -16.43 -3.68
N LYS A 123 18.78 -17.46 -3.99
CA LYS A 123 19.28 -18.75 -4.47
C LYS A 123 20.00 -18.62 -5.82
N ALA A 124 19.49 -17.81 -6.74
CA ALA A 124 20.14 -17.53 -8.01
C ALA A 124 21.47 -16.78 -7.82
N PHE A 125 21.52 -15.79 -6.92
CA PHE A 125 22.75 -15.08 -6.58
C PHE A 125 23.81 -16.01 -5.97
N MET A 126 23.40 -16.89 -5.05
CA MET A 126 24.30 -17.85 -4.41
C MET A 126 24.83 -18.91 -5.40
N SER A 127 24.05 -19.30 -6.40
CA SER A 127 24.44 -20.34 -7.36
C SER A 127 25.23 -19.82 -8.57
N ASP A 128 25.07 -18.55 -8.96
CA ASP A 128 25.74 -17.99 -10.13
C ASP A 128 27.11 -17.37 -9.77
N ALA A 129 28.18 -18.12 -10.05
CA ALA A 129 29.55 -17.64 -9.87
C ALA A 129 29.89 -16.38 -10.70
N LYS A 130 29.19 -16.14 -11.82
CA LYS A 130 29.42 -14.94 -12.64
C LYS A 130 28.82 -13.68 -12.03
N ARG A 131 27.71 -13.81 -11.28
CA ARG A 131 27.15 -12.70 -10.50
C ARG A 131 28.08 -12.29 -9.36
N ARG A 132 28.93 -13.18 -8.89
CA ARG A 132 29.91 -12.94 -7.82
C ARG A 132 31.26 -12.38 -8.30
N ALA A 133 31.32 -11.86 -9.52
CA ALA A 133 32.57 -11.56 -10.23
C ALA A 133 33.15 -10.15 -9.96
N ILE A 134 32.70 -9.42 -8.93
CA ILE A 134 33.38 -8.18 -8.54
C ILE A 134 34.59 -8.53 -7.68
N PRO A 135 35.82 -8.15 -8.06
CA PRO A 135 37.00 -8.37 -7.24
C PRO A 135 36.81 -7.78 -5.84
N ALA A 136 37.22 -8.51 -4.79
CA ALA A 136 36.98 -8.10 -3.41
C ALA A 136 37.49 -6.68 -3.10
N ALA A 137 38.68 -6.32 -3.60
CA ALA A 137 39.25 -4.99 -3.41
C ALA A 137 38.41 -3.87 -4.08
N VAL A 138 37.80 -4.17 -5.23
CA VAL A 138 36.92 -3.23 -5.94
C VAL A 138 35.61 -3.06 -5.16
N ALA A 139 35.01 -4.16 -4.70
CA ALA A 139 33.79 -4.10 -3.90
C ALA A 139 34.00 -3.42 -2.55
N GLU A 140 35.10 -3.72 -1.84
CA GLU A 140 35.47 -3.07 -0.57
C GLU A 140 35.68 -1.56 -0.75
N ALA A 141 36.17 -1.10 -1.92
CA ALA A 141 36.32 0.31 -2.24
C ALA A 141 35.00 1.01 -2.58
N MET A 142 34.02 0.28 -3.13
CA MET A 142 32.69 0.81 -3.45
C MET A 142 31.80 0.99 -2.22
N ILE A 143 32.07 0.29 -1.12
CA ILE A 143 31.21 0.33 0.06
C ILE A 143 31.65 1.46 0.98
N GLU A 144 30.79 2.46 1.16
CA GLU A 144 31.01 3.52 2.13
C GLU A 144 30.69 3.02 3.54
N PHE A 145 31.54 3.37 4.51
CA PHE A 145 31.32 3.04 5.92
C PHE A 145 31.31 4.32 6.74
N GLU A 146 30.29 4.48 7.57
CA GLU A 146 30.20 5.54 8.57
C GLU A 146 30.73 4.99 9.91
N ASP A 147 31.81 5.57 10.44
CA ASP A 147 32.48 5.08 11.66
C ASP A 147 32.83 3.58 11.66
N GLY A 148 33.18 3.04 10.47
CA GLY A 148 33.52 1.62 10.30
C GLY A 148 32.33 0.66 10.34
N LYS A 149 31.11 1.21 10.34
CA LYS A 149 29.84 0.48 10.30
C LYS A 149 29.07 0.83 9.04
N LEU A 150 28.14 -0.05 8.69
CA LEU A 150 27.24 0.11 7.57
C LEU A 150 25.89 -0.49 7.91
N ASP A 151 24.83 0.21 7.56
CA ASP A 151 23.50 -0.37 7.60
C ASP A 151 23.28 -1.22 6.34
N SER A 152 23.09 -2.52 6.56
CA SER A 152 22.61 -3.44 5.55
C SER A 152 21.11 -3.61 5.66
N SER A 153 20.46 -3.83 4.51
CA SER A 153 19.08 -4.29 4.47
C SER A 153 19.05 -5.76 4.06
N TYR A 154 18.11 -6.53 4.60
CA TYR A 154 17.86 -7.90 4.18
C TYR A 154 16.37 -8.21 4.34
N TYR A 155 15.84 -9.14 3.55
CA TYR A 155 14.44 -9.51 3.64
C TYR A 155 14.25 -10.71 4.57
N SER A 156 13.28 -10.63 5.47
CA SER A 156 12.97 -11.75 6.37
C SER A 156 11.50 -11.72 6.79
N TYR A 157 10.81 -12.85 6.62
CA TYR A 157 9.43 -13.05 7.04
C TYR A 157 8.44 -12.01 6.49
N GLY A 158 8.58 -11.63 5.21
CA GLY A 158 7.65 -10.68 4.59
C GLY A 158 7.99 -9.21 4.85
N ASP A 159 9.16 -8.90 5.41
CA ASP A 159 9.52 -7.54 5.84
C ASP A 159 11.01 -7.24 5.60
N TRP A 160 11.30 -5.98 5.28
CA TRP A 160 12.65 -5.47 5.14
C TRP A 160 13.23 -5.16 6.52
N ARG A 161 14.33 -5.84 6.85
CA ARG A 161 15.06 -5.66 8.11
C ARG A 161 16.35 -4.91 7.85
N ARG A 162 16.70 -4.04 8.80
CA ARG A 162 18.01 -3.37 8.83
C ARG A 162 18.90 -4.03 9.86
N LYS A 163 20.17 -4.18 9.54
CA LYS A 163 21.21 -4.65 10.46
C LYS A 163 22.47 -3.83 10.22
N THR A 164 22.95 -3.21 11.28
CA THR A 164 24.26 -2.57 11.28
C THR A 164 25.33 -3.67 11.31
N ILE A 165 26.21 -3.65 10.33
CA ILE A 165 27.29 -4.61 10.12
C ILE A 165 28.63 -3.88 10.09
N SER A 166 29.69 -4.54 10.57
CA SER A 166 31.03 -3.95 10.56
C SER A 166 31.73 -4.13 9.22
N ARG A 167 32.72 -3.27 8.95
CA ARG A 167 33.63 -3.43 7.81
C ARG A 167 34.28 -4.81 7.74
N ASP A 168 34.66 -5.37 8.88
CA ASP A 168 35.28 -6.69 8.93
C ASP A 168 34.30 -7.79 8.52
N GLN A 169 33.04 -7.70 8.93
CA GLN A 169 32.00 -8.66 8.52
C GLN A 169 31.75 -8.61 7.01
N VAL A 170 31.65 -7.40 6.45
CA VAL A 170 31.50 -7.19 5.00
C VAL A 170 32.70 -7.76 4.25
N SER A 171 33.91 -7.40 4.65
CA SER A 171 35.14 -7.81 3.97
C SER A 171 35.34 -9.33 4.04
N ALA A 172 35.07 -9.94 5.19
CA ALA A 172 35.14 -11.39 5.36
C ALA A 172 34.13 -12.10 4.43
N SER A 173 32.89 -11.62 4.40
CA SER A 173 31.83 -12.13 3.53
C SER A 173 32.21 -12.07 2.05
N ILE A 174 32.68 -10.91 1.58
CA ILE A 174 33.07 -10.72 0.18
C ILE A 174 34.20 -11.70 -0.21
N ARG A 175 35.18 -11.92 0.66
CA ARG A 175 36.31 -12.83 0.39
C ARG A 175 35.90 -14.30 0.42
N GLU A 176 35.02 -14.67 1.35
CA GLU A 176 34.57 -16.05 1.50
C GLU A 176 33.56 -16.45 0.41
N HIS A 177 32.62 -15.55 0.12
CA HIS A 177 31.45 -15.88 -0.69
C HIS A 177 31.40 -15.17 -2.04
N GLY A 178 32.22 -14.13 -2.26
CA GLY A 178 32.12 -13.24 -3.42
C GLY A 178 30.99 -12.20 -3.28
N THR A 179 30.91 -11.28 -4.25
CA THR A 179 29.88 -10.24 -4.27
C THR A 179 29.57 -9.76 -5.69
N GLY A 180 28.44 -9.09 -5.86
CA GLY A 180 27.88 -8.70 -7.14
C GLY A 180 26.84 -7.61 -7.03
N PHE A 181 26.55 -6.96 -8.15
CA PHE A 181 25.42 -6.05 -8.25
C PHE A 181 24.09 -6.81 -8.17
N VAL A 182 23.15 -6.25 -7.44
CA VAL A 182 21.79 -6.79 -7.31
C VAL A 182 20.82 -5.76 -7.90
N ASN A 183 20.08 -6.15 -8.93
CA ASN A 183 19.19 -5.26 -9.69
C ASN A 183 17.70 -5.44 -9.35
N TRP A 184 17.40 -6.08 -8.21
CA TRP A 184 16.05 -6.56 -7.90
C TRP A 184 15.19 -5.55 -7.14
N ASN A 185 15.72 -4.38 -6.78
CA ASN A 185 14.93 -3.29 -6.25
C ASN A 185 15.00 -2.06 -7.21
N PRO A 186 13.85 -1.61 -7.75
CA PRO A 186 13.77 -0.52 -8.73
C PRO A 186 14.20 0.85 -8.20
N GLU A 187 14.30 1.04 -6.88
CA GLU A 187 14.85 2.26 -6.25
C GLU A 187 16.38 2.20 -6.04
N SER A 188 17.02 1.10 -6.42
CA SER A 188 18.37 0.76 -5.93
C SER A 188 19.28 0.20 -7.02
N SER A 189 19.51 0.98 -8.07
CA SER A 189 20.58 0.70 -9.04
C SER A 189 21.97 0.61 -8.39
N CYS A 190 22.14 0.97 -7.11
CA CYS A 190 23.42 1.13 -6.44
C CYS A 190 23.71 0.07 -5.34
N MET A 191 23.08 -1.10 -5.32
CA MET A 191 23.32 -2.08 -4.24
C MET A 191 24.24 -3.25 -4.64
N LEU A 192 25.12 -3.63 -3.72
CA LEU A 192 25.90 -4.86 -3.74
C LEU A 192 25.25 -5.91 -2.83
N GLY A 193 25.33 -7.16 -3.27
CA GLY A 193 24.89 -8.32 -2.51
C GLY A 193 26.05 -8.97 -1.79
N ILE A 194 25.94 -9.16 -0.48
CA ILE A 194 26.91 -9.91 0.34
C ILE A 194 26.19 -11.02 1.11
N ILE A 195 26.90 -12.10 1.47
CA ILE A 195 26.30 -13.21 2.23
C ILE A 195 26.75 -13.13 3.69
N LEU A 196 25.81 -12.92 4.61
CA LEU A 196 26.08 -12.94 6.04
C LEU A 196 25.13 -13.93 6.71
N GLU A 197 25.67 -14.80 7.57
CA GLU A 197 24.87 -15.80 8.32
C GLU A 197 23.98 -16.66 7.39
N GLY A 198 24.46 -16.95 6.17
CA GLY A 198 23.74 -17.72 5.17
C GLY A 198 22.60 -16.98 4.45
N ARG A 199 22.52 -15.65 4.57
CA ARG A 199 21.49 -14.81 3.94
C ARG A 199 22.10 -13.72 3.07
N LEU A 200 21.36 -13.29 2.05
CA LEU A 200 21.74 -12.16 1.22
C LEU A 200 21.43 -10.84 1.93
N HIS A 201 22.47 -10.03 2.11
CA HIS A 201 22.39 -8.67 2.59
C HIS A 201 22.67 -7.72 1.44
N TYR A 202 21.88 -6.65 1.39
CA TYR A 202 22.03 -5.57 0.44
C TYR A 202 22.76 -4.41 1.13
N VAL A 203 23.86 -3.99 0.52
CA VAL A 203 24.69 -2.89 1.00
C VAL A 203 24.80 -1.83 -0.08
N TYR A 204 24.71 -0.56 0.32
CA TYR A 204 24.87 0.54 -0.61
C TYR A 204 26.31 0.59 -1.13
N ALA A 205 26.44 0.73 -2.45
CA ALA A 205 27.68 1.08 -3.11
C ALA A 205 27.64 2.54 -3.53
N ASP A 206 28.79 3.18 -3.46
CA ASP A 206 29.08 4.45 -4.10
C ASP A 206 28.73 4.36 -5.59
N TYR A 207 27.87 5.28 -6.03
CA TYR A 207 27.32 5.27 -7.38
C TYR A 207 28.40 5.54 -8.44
N ASP A 208 29.29 6.49 -8.19
CA ASP A 208 30.29 6.92 -9.15
C ASP A 208 31.35 5.83 -9.36
N LEU A 209 31.83 5.22 -8.28
CA LEU A 209 32.77 4.09 -8.34
C LEU A 209 32.14 2.87 -9.03
N ARG A 210 30.86 2.62 -8.79
CA ARG A 210 30.10 1.58 -9.49
C ARG A 210 30.07 1.84 -11.01
N GLU A 211 29.65 3.03 -11.44
CA GLU A 211 29.55 3.35 -12.87
C GLU A 211 30.92 3.32 -13.55
N GLN A 212 31.98 3.79 -12.88
CA GLN A 212 33.37 3.66 -13.36
C GLN A 212 33.77 2.21 -13.59
N TYR A 213 33.46 1.32 -12.64
CA TYR A 213 33.76 -0.10 -12.78
C TYR A 213 32.95 -0.74 -13.91
N LEU A 214 31.65 -0.44 -14.04
CA LEU A 214 30.82 -0.95 -15.13
C LEU A 214 31.34 -0.51 -16.50
N ALA A 215 31.76 0.75 -16.63
CA ALA A 215 32.40 1.26 -17.84
C ALA A 215 33.72 0.54 -18.16
N SER A 216 34.50 0.15 -17.14
CA SER A 216 35.75 -0.60 -17.34
C SER A 216 35.54 -2.02 -17.88
N LEU A 217 34.38 -2.62 -17.64
CA LEU A 217 34.05 -3.96 -18.13
C LEU A 217 33.64 -3.96 -19.61
N ASN A 218 33.12 -2.83 -20.11
CA ASN A 218 32.72 -2.64 -21.50
C ASN A 218 33.29 -1.30 -22.00
N PRO A 219 34.60 -1.23 -22.30
CA PRO A 219 35.18 -0.01 -22.83
C PRO A 219 34.46 0.38 -24.13
N PRO A 220 34.21 1.68 -24.37
CA PRO A 220 33.58 2.12 -25.59
C PRO A 220 34.36 1.56 -26.78
N VAL A 221 33.65 0.94 -27.72
CA VAL A 221 34.24 0.48 -28.97
C VAL A 221 34.69 1.73 -29.70
N ASP A 222 36.01 1.89 -29.91
CA ASP A 222 36.55 2.97 -30.73
C ASP A 222 35.86 2.90 -32.10
N GLU A 223 35.03 3.89 -32.39
CA GLU A 223 34.52 4.12 -33.75
C GLU A 223 35.66 4.70 -34.59
N SER A 224 36.60 3.84 -34.99
CA SER A 224 37.67 4.14 -35.93
C SER A 224 37.26 3.83 -37.37
#